data_AF-A0A6M8B6N7-F1
#
_entry.id   AF-A0A6M8B6N7-F1
#
_cell.length_a   1.000
_cell.length_b   1.000
_cell.length_c   1.000
_cell.angle_alpha   90.00
_cell.angle_beta   90.00
_cell.angle_gamma   90.00
#
_symmetry.space_group_name_H-M   'P 1'
#
loop_
_entity.id
_entity.type
_entity.pdbx_description
1 polymer ?
#
loop_
_entity_poly.entity_id
_entity_poly.type
_entity_poly.pdbx_seq_one_letter_code
_entity_poly.pdbx_strand_id
1 'polypeptide(L)'
;MIVLFEGPGLGVPAELRRSLEASGAIAEILGFPVWAIATDGSGAAEALAAIPAQPQPTAAFWLAPPTTAFRYGELFAAAHAKNLHLPNTPAQHQLAQEFHRAYPLLKDLTPASIVLEQPDAVEGAIAQLGLPLVFQRSGSVAVLQDWQRALALALRSSIAKTPAQARRIAADLFNQELNQEPSQELSQEPCQPVLARQWVNLRHHHTTPAGFPLGREFRVVLYDRAILTYGYAWPGDDPGRWLSVEEEKAMFAVAFAVAERLDVPLLGVDIAQTQSGEWIALKTVDPQFVGSPQLPLVHFWQQLGITNEMIEKRSRQVVNSADASADLNLP
;
A
#
# COMPACT_ATOMS: atom_id res chain seq x y z
N MET A 1 7.63 -4.04 -19.95
CA MET A 1 7.18 -4.48 -18.61
C MET A 1 6.36 -5.75 -18.73
N ILE A 2 6.49 -6.68 -17.79
CA ILE A 2 5.70 -7.93 -17.67
C ILE A 2 4.82 -7.85 -16.43
N VAL A 3 3.59 -8.36 -16.47
CA VAL A 3 2.71 -8.47 -15.30
C VAL A 3 2.70 -9.90 -14.79
N LEU A 4 3.06 -10.08 -13.52
CA LEU A 4 2.95 -11.34 -12.79
C LEU A 4 1.60 -11.33 -12.06
N PHE A 5 0.64 -12.10 -12.55
CA PHE A 5 -0.71 -12.14 -11.99
C PHE A 5 -0.86 -13.33 -11.05
N GLU A 6 -1.05 -13.04 -9.77
CA GLU A 6 -1.38 -14.05 -8.76
C GLU A 6 -2.87 -14.03 -8.48
N GLY A 7 -3.54 -15.13 -8.84
CA GLY A 7 -4.98 -15.24 -8.68
C GLY A 7 -5.40 -15.14 -7.22
N PRO A 8 -6.48 -14.44 -6.89
CA PRO A 8 -6.98 -14.36 -5.52
C PRO A 8 -7.49 -15.74 -5.06
N GLY A 9 -6.84 -16.30 -4.03
CA GLY A 9 -7.23 -17.56 -3.42
C GLY A 9 -8.63 -17.54 -2.74
N LEU A 10 -8.96 -18.66 -2.10
CA LEU A 10 -10.14 -18.74 -1.22
C LEU A 10 -9.95 -17.79 -0.03
N GLY A 11 -11.02 -17.08 0.37
CA GLY A 11 -10.99 -16.14 1.49
C GLY A 11 -10.71 -14.67 1.10
N VAL A 12 -10.24 -14.39 -0.12
CA VAL A 12 -10.12 -13.00 -0.61
C VAL A 12 -11.53 -12.42 -0.84
N PRO A 13 -11.83 -11.19 -0.36
CA PRO A 13 -13.12 -10.55 -0.60
C PRO A 13 -13.46 -10.46 -2.10
N ALA A 14 -14.72 -10.72 -2.43
CA ALA A 14 -15.15 -10.79 -3.84
C ALA A 14 -14.90 -9.49 -4.62
N GLU A 15 -14.95 -8.33 -3.96
CA GLU A 15 -14.65 -7.05 -4.60
C GLU A 15 -13.15 -6.89 -4.92
N LEU A 16 -12.27 -7.25 -3.98
CA LEU A 16 -10.83 -7.25 -4.21
C LEU A 16 -10.48 -8.22 -5.34
N ARG A 17 -11.07 -9.42 -5.34
CA ARG A 17 -10.93 -10.39 -6.43
C ARG A 17 -11.30 -9.77 -7.78
N ARG A 18 -12.50 -9.18 -7.90
CA ARG A 18 -12.95 -8.52 -9.12
C ARG A 18 -12.03 -7.38 -9.55
N SER A 19 -11.53 -6.59 -8.61
CA SER A 19 -10.61 -5.49 -8.88
C SER A 19 -9.28 -5.98 -9.44
N LEU A 20 -8.71 -7.05 -8.87
CA LEU A 20 -7.47 -7.68 -9.37
C LEU A 20 -7.68 -8.30 -10.74
N GLU A 21 -8.75 -9.08 -10.93
CA GLU A 21 -9.09 -9.69 -12.23
C GLU A 21 -9.30 -8.63 -13.32
N ALA A 22 -10.05 -7.57 -13.01
CA ALA A 22 -10.25 -6.46 -13.94
C ALA A 22 -8.94 -5.73 -14.27
N SER A 23 -8.07 -5.54 -13.28
CA SER A 23 -6.77 -4.91 -13.48
C SER A 23 -5.87 -5.75 -14.38
N GLY A 24 -5.80 -7.07 -14.16
CA GLY A 24 -5.05 -7.99 -15.02
C GLY A 24 -5.58 -8.03 -16.45
N ALA A 25 -6.90 -8.10 -16.63
CA ALA A 25 -7.53 -8.06 -17.95
C ALA A 25 -7.27 -6.73 -18.69
N ILE A 26 -7.31 -5.60 -17.98
CA ILE A 26 -7.01 -4.29 -18.57
C ILE A 26 -5.54 -4.20 -18.99
N ALA A 27 -4.61 -4.72 -18.19
CA ALA A 27 -3.20 -4.78 -18.56
C ALA A 27 -3.02 -5.58 -19.86
N GLU A 28 -3.65 -6.75 -19.97
CA GLU A 28 -3.60 -7.57 -21.19
C GLU A 28 -4.19 -6.82 -22.40
N ILE A 29 -5.35 -6.17 -22.25
CA ILE A 29 -5.97 -5.36 -23.30
C ILE A 29 -5.06 -4.23 -23.78
N LEU A 30 -4.28 -3.63 -22.88
CA LEU A 30 -3.32 -2.56 -23.19
C LEU A 30 -1.98 -3.09 -23.72
N GLY A 31 -1.85 -4.41 -23.94
CA GLY A 31 -0.71 -5.03 -24.58
C GLY A 31 0.43 -5.44 -23.63
N PHE A 32 0.20 -5.41 -22.32
CA PHE A 32 1.17 -5.95 -21.37
C PHE A 32 1.14 -7.49 -21.39
N PRO A 33 2.29 -8.18 -21.46
CA PRO A 33 2.33 -9.63 -21.24
C PRO A 33 1.93 -9.95 -19.81
N VAL A 34 0.84 -10.70 -19.63
CA VAL A 34 0.35 -11.14 -18.31
C VAL A 34 0.64 -12.63 -18.14
N TRP A 35 1.37 -12.98 -17.08
CA TRP A 35 1.67 -14.37 -16.73
C TRP A 35 1.00 -14.72 -15.43
N ALA A 36 0.15 -15.75 -15.44
CA ALA A 36 -0.38 -16.33 -14.22
C ALA A 36 0.75 -17.03 -13.45
N ILE A 37 0.84 -16.78 -12.14
CA ILE A 37 1.76 -17.46 -11.23
C ILE A 37 0.97 -18.25 -10.18
N ALA A 38 1.56 -19.34 -9.66
CA ALA A 38 0.88 -20.25 -8.74
C ALA A 38 0.57 -19.59 -7.39
N THR A 39 -0.57 -19.98 -6.79
CA THR A 39 -1.16 -19.43 -5.57
C THR A 39 -1.25 -20.46 -4.43
N ASP A 40 -0.72 -21.65 -4.65
CA ASP A 40 -0.96 -22.87 -3.87
C ASP A 40 0.05 -23.11 -2.74
N GLY A 41 0.79 -22.06 -2.34
CA GLY A 41 1.87 -22.18 -1.37
C GLY A 41 3.15 -22.82 -1.93
N SER A 42 3.24 -23.01 -3.25
CA SER A 42 4.50 -23.35 -3.90
C SER A 42 5.55 -22.26 -3.69
N GLY A 43 6.80 -22.69 -3.55
CA GLY A 43 7.93 -21.77 -3.38
C GLY A 43 8.03 -20.77 -4.53
N ALA A 44 8.55 -19.57 -4.29
CA ALA A 44 8.56 -18.50 -5.28
C ALA A 44 9.21 -18.88 -6.63
N ALA A 45 10.24 -19.73 -6.61
CA ALA A 45 10.88 -20.22 -7.83
C ALA A 45 9.94 -21.10 -8.68
N GLU A 46 9.12 -21.93 -8.03
CA GLU A 46 8.13 -22.79 -8.68
C GLU A 46 6.97 -21.96 -9.24
N ALA A 47 6.49 -20.97 -8.48
CA ALA A 47 5.46 -20.04 -8.95
C ALA A 47 5.87 -19.31 -10.25
N LEU A 48 7.17 -19.05 -10.44
CA LEU A 48 7.71 -18.41 -11.65
C LEU A 48 8.27 -19.41 -12.68
N ALA A 49 8.13 -20.72 -12.49
CA ALA A 49 8.79 -21.73 -13.32
C ALA A 49 8.44 -21.62 -14.81
N ALA A 50 7.16 -21.31 -15.11
CA ALA A 50 6.66 -21.15 -16.47
C ALA A 50 7.15 -19.89 -17.20
N ILE A 51 7.68 -18.91 -16.46
CA ILE A 51 8.10 -17.63 -17.04
C ILE A 51 9.56 -17.74 -17.49
N PRO A 52 9.88 -17.49 -18.77
CA PRO A 52 11.25 -17.57 -19.26
C PRO A 52 12.14 -16.49 -18.60
N ALA A 53 13.42 -16.82 -18.39
CA ALA A 53 14.41 -15.82 -18.03
C ALA A 53 14.53 -14.79 -19.17
N GLN A 54 14.56 -13.51 -18.82
CA GLN A 54 14.68 -12.45 -19.80
C GLN A 54 16.16 -12.25 -20.18
N PRO A 55 16.48 -12.01 -21.46
CA PRO A 55 17.86 -11.80 -21.90
C PRO A 55 18.46 -10.49 -21.38
N GLN A 56 17.62 -9.55 -20.97
CA GLN A 56 17.99 -8.26 -20.39
C GLN A 56 17.10 -7.98 -19.17
N PRO A 57 17.56 -7.14 -18.21
CA PRO A 57 16.72 -6.64 -17.14
C PRO A 57 15.40 -6.08 -17.67
N THR A 58 14.29 -6.65 -17.21
CA THR A 58 12.94 -6.34 -17.67
C THR A 58 12.08 -5.97 -16.48
N ALA A 59 11.46 -4.79 -16.53
CA ALA A 59 10.53 -4.38 -15.48
C ALA A 59 9.38 -5.37 -15.35
N ALA A 60 9.02 -5.70 -14.12
CA ALA A 60 7.90 -6.57 -13.79
C ALA A 60 6.98 -5.88 -12.78
N PHE A 61 5.68 -6.17 -12.84
CA PHE A 61 4.68 -5.70 -11.90
C PHE A 61 3.96 -6.92 -11.33
N TRP A 62 3.99 -7.11 -10.02
CA TRP A 62 3.26 -8.21 -9.40
C TRP A 62 1.87 -7.74 -8.98
N LEU A 63 0.84 -8.27 -9.62
CA LEU A 63 -0.54 -7.96 -9.32
C LEU A 63 -1.12 -9.13 -8.51
N ALA A 64 -1.33 -8.90 -7.22
CA ALA A 64 -1.70 -9.95 -6.27
C ALA A 64 -2.60 -9.46 -5.14
N PRO A 65 -3.27 -10.36 -4.41
CA PRO A 65 -3.78 -10.04 -3.08
C PRO A 65 -2.64 -9.64 -2.14
N PRO A 66 -2.93 -8.90 -1.05
CA PRO A 66 -1.90 -8.62 -0.06
C PRO A 66 -1.19 -9.88 0.44
N THR A 67 0.12 -9.74 0.61
CA THR A 67 1.06 -10.82 0.88
C THR A 67 1.96 -10.45 2.06
N THR A 68 2.65 -11.45 2.60
CA THR A 68 3.63 -11.26 3.68
C THR A 68 4.92 -10.65 3.13
N ALA A 69 5.68 -9.96 3.98
CA ALA A 69 6.98 -9.41 3.59
C ALA A 69 7.96 -10.53 3.26
N PHE A 70 7.87 -11.66 3.97
CA PHE A 70 8.65 -12.86 3.65
C PHE A 70 8.39 -13.35 2.22
N ARG A 71 7.12 -13.58 1.87
CA ARG A 71 6.72 -14.02 0.51
C ARG A 71 7.14 -13.00 -0.55
N TYR A 72 7.06 -11.71 -0.23
CA TYR A 72 7.56 -10.67 -1.12
C TYR A 72 9.06 -10.81 -1.40
N GLY A 73 9.86 -11.04 -0.36
CA GLY A 73 11.30 -11.26 -0.48
C GLY A 73 11.64 -12.46 -1.35
N GLU A 74 10.94 -13.59 -1.14
CA GLU A 74 11.15 -14.80 -1.95
C GLU A 74 10.82 -14.57 -3.43
N LEU A 75 9.67 -13.97 -3.73
CA LEU A 75 9.28 -13.68 -5.11
C LEU A 75 10.22 -12.65 -5.76
N PHE A 76 10.62 -11.62 -5.03
CA PHE A 76 11.59 -10.65 -5.50
C PHE A 76 12.90 -11.32 -5.92
N ALA A 77 13.45 -12.22 -5.09
CA ALA A 77 14.67 -12.95 -5.41
C ALA A 77 14.51 -13.88 -6.62
N ALA A 78 13.39 -14.61 -6.69
CA ALA A 78 13.10 -15.52 -7.79
C ALA A 78 12.88 -14.77 -9.13
N ALA A 79 12.21 -13.61 -9.09
CA ALA A 79 12.02 -12.73 -10.23
C ALA A 79 13.38 -12.17 -10.71
N HIS A 80 14.21 -11.70 -9.78
CA HIS A 80 15.55 -11.19 -10.09
C HIS A 80 16.42 -12.26 -10.78
N ALA A 81 16.36 -13.53 -10.34
CA ALA A 81 17.07 -14.64 -10.99
C ALA A 81 16.65 -14.88 -12.45
N LYS A 82 15.49 -14.35 -12.87
CA LYS A 82 14.97 -14.37 -14.24
C LYS A 82 15.15 -13.03 -14.98
N ASN A 83 15.97 -12.11 -14.46
CA ASN A 83 16.11 -10.73 -14.94
C ASN A 83 14.79 -9.95 -14.95
N LEU A 84 13.86 -10.30 -14.04
CA LEU A 84 12.62 -9.56 -13.82
C LEU A 84 12.80 -8.64 -12.62
N HIS A 85 12.55 -7.35 -12.80
CA HIS A 85 12.78 -6.33 -11.78
C HIS A 85 11.44 -5.80 -11.28
N LEU A 86 11.05 -6.18 -10.06
CA LEU A 86 9.92 -5.59 -9.36
C LEU A 86 10.23 -4.12 -8.99
N PRO A 87 9.22 -3.23 -8.93
CA PRO A 87 9.44 -1.80 -8.75
C PRO A 87 9.97 -1.44 -7.36
N ASN A 88 9.65 -2.24 -6.34
CA ASN A 88 10.09 -2.01 -4.96
C ASN A 88 11.04 -3.15 -4.54
N THR A 89 12.10 -2.80 -3.82
CA THR A 89 12.88 -3.79 -3.05
C THR A 89 12.07 -4.32 -1.86
N PRO A 90 12.43 -5.47 -1.24
CA PRO A 90 11.73 -5.95 -0.04
C PRO A 90 11.67 -4.93 1.11
N ALA A 91 12.76 -4.17 1.30
CA ALA A 91 12.79 -3.11 2.32
C ALA A 91 11.83 -1.94 1.97
N GLN A 92 11.76 -1.55 0.69
CA GLN A 92 10.82 -0.51 0.23
C GLN A 92 9.36 -0.97 0.30
N HIS A 93 9.10 -2.24 -0.02
CA HIS A 93 7.78 -2.86 0.14
C HIS A 93 7.33 -2.81 1.61
N GLN A 94 8.19 -3.23 2.55
CA GLN A 94 7.92 -3.14 3.98
C GLN A 94 7.72 -1.69 4.42
N LEU A 95 8.56 -0.76 3.98
CA LEU A 95 8.41 0.65 4.32
C LEU A 95 7.07 1.21 3.82
N ALA A 96 6.62 0.81 2.62
CA ALA A 96 5.34 1.23 2.06
C ALA A 96 4.15 0.64 2.81
N GLN A 97 4.17 -0.67 3.13
CA GLN A 97 3.04 -1.40 3.72
C GLN A 97 2.95 -1.29 5.24
N GLU A 98 4.08 -1.22 5.94
CA GLU A 98 4.12 -1.24 7.39
C GLU A 98 4.21 0.19 7.93
N PHE A 99 3.05 0.78 8.23
CA PHE A 99 2.96 2.18 8.65
C PHE A 99 3.85 2.54 9.85
N HIS A 100 4.14 1.62 10.78
CA HIS A 100 5.06 1.88 11.88
C HIS A 100 6.49 2.23 11.41
N ARG A 101 6.91 1.72 10.24
CA ARG A 101 8.20 2.05 9.61
C ARG A 101 8.15 3.37 8.88
N ALA A 102 7.03 3.69 8.23
CA ALA A 102 6.84 4.95 7.51
C ALA A 102 6.68 6.14 8.48
N TYR A 103 5.98 5.95 9.60
CA TYR A 103 5.58 7.04 10.49
C TYR A 103 6.71 7.96 10.96
N PRO A 104 7.91 7.48 11.38
CA PRO A 104 9.01 8.35 11.76
C PRO A 104 9.40 9.39 10.70
N LEU A 105 9.21 9.07 9.42
CA LEU A 105 9.49 9.93 8.28
C LEU A 105 8.30 10.86 7.96
N LEU A 106 7.09 10.51 8.39
CA LEU A 106 5.84 11.18 8.01
C LEU A 106 5.21 12.03 9.13
N LYS A 107 5.88 12.21 10.27
CA LYS A 107 5.31 12.85 11.49
C LYS A 107 4.50 14.13 11.27
N ASP A 108 4.93 14.99 10.33
CA ASP A 108 4.28 16.28 10.06
C ASP A 108 3.28 16.25 8.89
N LEU A 109 3.06 15.07 8.30
CA LEU A 109 2.15 14.85 7.16
C LEU A 109 0.97 13.96 7.54
N THR A 110 0.95 13.41 8.76
CA THR A 110 -0.03 12.41 9.20
C THR A 110 -0.41 12.66 10.67
N PRO A 111 -1.55 12.16 11.17
CA PRO A 111 -1.89 12.30 12.57
C PRO A 111 -0.80 11.71 13.49
N ALA A 112 -0.55 12.40 14.60
CA ALA A 112 0.43 11.95 15.59
C ALA A 112 0.12 10.53 16.04
N SER A 113 1.14 9.68 16.04
CA SER A 113 1.04 8.24 16.29
C SER A 113 2.13 7.77 17.25
N ILE A 114 1.83 6.73 18.02
CA ILE A 114 2.76 6.07 18.93
C ILE A 114 2.71 4.58 18.64
N VAL A 115 3.89 3.99 18.45
CA VAL A 115 4.05 2.54 18.34
C VAL A 115 4.01 1.95 19.74
N LEU A 116 3.10 1.00 19.96
CA LEU A 116 2.96 0.23 21.18
C LEU A 116 3.64 -1.12 20.96
N GLU A 117 4.61 -1.43 21.81
CA GLU A 117 5.28 -2.74 21.83
C GLU A 117 4.55 -3.75 22.75
N GLN A 118 3.72 -3.26 23.67
CA GLN A 118 2.96 -4.06 24.62
C GLN A 118 1.66 -3.35 25.04
N PRO A 119 0.64 -4.08 25.51
CA PRO A 119 -0.64 -3.49 25.93
C PRO A 119 -0.50 -2.37 26.97
N ASP A 120 0.41 -2.52 27.94
CA ASP A 120 0.57 -1.59 29.07
C ASP A 120 1.15 -0.22 28.65
N ALA A 121 1.72 -0.12 27.45
CA ALA A 121 2.22 1.15 26.91
C ALA A 121 1.09 2.16 26.57
N VAL A 122 -0.17 1.74 26.61
CA VAL A 122 -1.32 2.56 26.23
C VAL A 122 -1.50 3.81 27.10
N GLU A 123 -1.13 3.76 28.38
CA GLU A 123 -1.22 4.94 29.27
C GLU A 123 -0.30 6.07 28.82
N GLY A 124 0.92 5.70 28.40
CA GLY A 124 1.86 6.66 27.83
C GLY A 124 1.34 7.29 26.54
N ALA A 125 0.63 6.51 25.72
CA ALA A 125 0.01 7.04 24.50
C ALA A 125 -1.17 7.99 24.79
N ILE A 126 -2.03 7.67 25.76
CA ILE A 126 -3.11 8.57 26.20
C ILE A 126 -2.55 9.87 26.75
N ALA A 127 -1.49 9.81 27.57
CA ALA A 127 -0.87 11.00 28.14
C ALA A 127 -0.28 11.94 27.08
N GLN A 128 0.27 11.38 25.99
CA GLN A 128 0.91 12.16 24.92
C GLN A 128 -0.06 12.66 23.85
N LEU A 129 -1.02 11.82 23.42
CA LEU A 129 -1.88 12.09 22.27
C LEU A 129 -3.29 12.57 22.67
N GLY A 130 -3.70 12.32 23.92
CA GLY A 130 -5.07 12.54 24.38
C GLY A 130 -6.06 11.54 23.80
N LEU A 131 -7.32 11.62 24.23
CA LEU A 131 -8.44 10.85 23.68
C LEU A 131 -9.33 11.76 22.82
N PRO A 132 -10.01 11.23 21.78
CA PRO A 132 -10.02 9.83 21.38
C PRO A 132 -8.80 9.36 20.59
N LEU A 133 -8.52 8.05 20.65
CA LEU A 133 -7.43 7.38 19.93
C LEU A 133 -7.96 6.33 18.97
N VAL A 134 -7.32 6.20 17.81
CA VAL A 134 -7.51 5.10 16.86
C VAL A 134 -6.39 4.09 17.03
N PHE A 135 -6.75 2.82 17.18
CA PHE A 135 -5.79 1.72 17.24
C PHE A 135 -5.77 0.96 15.92
N GLN A 136 -4.58 0.63 15.42
CA GLN A 136 -4.43 -0.19 14.21
C GLN A 136 -3.20 -1.08 14.34
N ARG A 137 -3.21 -2.26 13.73
CA ARG A 137 -2.00 -3.07 13.60
C ARG A 137 -1.22 -2.63 12.37
N SER A 138 0.10 -2.59 12.45
CA SER A 138 0.92 -2.23 11.31
C SER A 138 1.25 -3.46 10.47
N GLY A 139 0.55 -3.75 9.38
CA GLY A 139 1.04 -4.80 8.46
C GLY A 139 0.07 -5.23 7.37
N SER A 140 0.61 -5.96 6.39
CA SER A 140 -0.06 -6.41 5.16
C SER A 140 -1.28 -7.31 5.42
N VAL A 141 -1.24 -8.14 6.47
CA VAL A 141 -2.33 -9.08 6.80
C VAL A 141 -3.50 -8.41 7.51
N ALA A 142 -3.27 -7.31 8.23
CA ALA A 142 -4.34 -6.51 8.81
C ALA A 142 -5.19 -5.80 7.74
N VAL A 143 -4.69 -5.70 6.51
CA VAL A 143 -5.41 -5.18 5.33
C VAL A 143 -6.29 -6.26 4.68
N LEU A 144 -6.03 -7.55 4.94
CA LEU A 144 -6.67 -8.68 4.24
C LEU A 144 -8.04 -9.09 4.80
N GLN A 145 -8.28 -8.89 6.09
CA GLN A 145 -9.49 -9.40 6.74
C GLN A 145 -10.54 -8.28 6.92
N ASP A 146 -11.54 -8.29 6.02
CA ASP A 146 -12.83 -7.57 6.14
C ASP A 146 -12.89 -6.04 5.86
N TRP A 147 -12.34 -5.60 4.73
CA TRP A 147 -12.31 -4.18 4.34
C TRP A 147 -13.67 -3.43 4.27
N GLN A 148 -14.83 -4.09 4.25
CA GLN A 148 -16.14 -3.40 4.24
C GLN A 148 -17.02 -3.66 5.47
N ARG A 149 -16.99 -4.88 6.04
CA ARG A 149 -17.79 -5.25 7.22
C ARG A 149 -17.04 -4.97 8.54
N ALA A 150 -15.72 -5.18 8.57
CA ALA A 150 -14.88 -4.76 9.68
C ALA A 150 -14.61 -3.24 9.63
N LEU A 151 -14.68 -2.56 8.49
CA LEU A 151 -14.43 -1.12 8.50
C LEU A 151 -15.47 -0.33 9.32
N ALA A 152 -16.75 -0.69 9.28
CA ALA A 152 -17.75 -0.02 10.12
C ALA A 152 -17.77 -0.52 11.59
N LEU A 153 -17.63 -1.83 11.81
CA LEU A 153 -17.65 -2.42 13.16
C LEU A 153 -16.29 -2.33 13.86
N ALA A 154 -15.21 -2.69 13.18
CA ALA A 154 -13.84 -2.65 13.67
C ALA A 154 -13.30 -1.22 13.82
N LEU A 155 -13.68 -0.22 12.99
CA LEU A 155 -13.25 1.16 13.27
C LEU A 155 -13.94 1.72 14.52
N ARG A 156 -15.22 1.40 14.77
CA ARG A 156 -15.85 1.75 16.06
C ARG A 156 -15.23 1.01 17.23
N SER A 157 -14.89 -0.27 17.08
CA SER A 157 -14.21 -1.03 18.13
C SER A 157 -12.72 -0.73 18.23
N SER A 158 -12.15 0.10 17.33
CA SER A 158 -10.75 0.53 17.37
C SER A 158 -10.60 1.99 17.80
N ILE A 159 -11.70 2.69 18.09
CA ILE A 159 -11.68 4.06 18.63
C ILE A 159 -11.89 3.99 20.14
N ALA A 160 -10.86 4.33 20.90
CA ALA A 160 -10.97 4.51 22.33
C ALA A 160 -11.37 5.95 22.66
N LYS A 161 -12.46 6.12 23.41
CA LYS A 161 -12.90 7.40 23.98
C LYS A 161 -12.62 7.49 25.49
N THR A 162 -12.25 6.38 26.11
CA THR A 162 -11.89 6.28 27.54
C THR A 162 -10.63 5.44 27.71
N PRO A 163 -9.87 5.60 28.81
CA PRO A 163 -8.69 4.77 29.09
C PRO A 163 -9.02 3.28 29.17
N ALA A 164 -10.18 2.93 29.74
CA ALA A 164 -10.63 1.53 29.82
C ALA A 164 -10.88 0.92 28.43
N GLN A 165 -11.44 1.68 27.49
CA GLN A 165 -11.58 1.25 26.10
C GLN A 165 -10.21 1.07 25.45
N ALA A 166 -9.29 2.02 25.65
CA ALA A 166 -7.95 1.97 25.08
C ALA A 166 -7.18 0.70 25.50
N ARG A 167 -7.16 0.38 26.80
CA ARG A 167 -6.53 -0.85 27.33
C ARG A 167 -7.14 -2.10 26.71
N ARG A 168 -8.47 -2.17 26.66
CA ARG A 168 -9.17 -3.32 26.08
C ARG A 168 -8.81 -3.50 24.60
N ILE A 169 -8.90 -2.43 23.81
CA ILE A 169 -8.64 -2.49 22.37
C ILE A 169 -7.19 -2.89 22.09
N ALA A 170 -6.22 -2.31 22.80
CA ALA A 170 -4.82 -2.68 22.68
C ALA A 170 -4.62 -4.17 23.03
N ALA A 171 -5.13 -4.63 24.18
CA ALA A 171 -5.04 -6.03 24.58
C ALA A 171 -5.68 -6.98 23.57
N ASP A 172 -6.87 -6.65 23.05
CA ASP A 172 -7.56 -7.44 22.03
C ASP A 172 -6.70 -7.56 20.75
N LEU A 173 -6.08 -6.46 20.30
CA LEU A 173 -5.20 -6.48 19.11
C LEU A 173 -3.95 -7.33 19.33
N PHE A 174 -3.31 -7.25 20.50
CA PHE A 174 -2.18 -8.12 20.83
C PHE A 174 -2.60 -9.61 20.96
N ASN A 175 -3.78 -9.89 21.53
CA ASN A 175 -4.26 -11.26 21.75
C ASN A 175 -4.83 -11.94 20.50
N GLN A 176 -5.29 -11.19 19.49
CA GLN A 176 -5.78 -11.77 18.23
C GLN A 176 -4.74 -12.64 17.53
N GLU A 177 -3.46 -12.37 17.75
CA GLU A 177 -2.34 -13.13 17.18
C GLU A 177 -2.14 -14.49 17.86
N LEU A 178 -2.40 -14.58 19.16
CA LEU A 178 -2.31 -15.84 19.91
C LEU A 178 -3.38 -16.85 19.48
N ASN A 179 -4.47 -16.38 18.86
CA ASN A 179 -5.64 -17.18 18.52
C ASN A 179 -5.76 -17.47 17.01
N GLN A 180 -4.85 -16.97 16.17
CA GLN A 180 -4.79 -17.40 14.78
C GLN A 180 -4.03 -18.73 14.73
N GLU A 181 -4.70 -19.79 14.29
CA GLU A 181 -4.03 -21.05 13.95
C GLU A 181 -2.87 -20.73 13.00
N PRO A 182 -1.61 -21.03 13.36
CA PRO A 182 -0.48 -20.67 12.54
C PRO A 182 -0.60 -21.43 11.22
N SER A 183 -0.93 -20.73 10.13
CA SER A 183 -0.48 -21.23 8.84
C SER A 183 1.05 -21.23 8.87
N GLN A 184 1.67 -22.27 8.30
CA GLN A 184 3.13 -22.43 8.34
C GLN A 184 3.89 -21.19 7.83
N GLU A 185 3.26 -20.40 6.95
CA GLU A 185 3.79 -19.13 6.42
C GLU A 185 3.72 -17.95 7.40
N LEU A 186 2.69 -17.85 8.23
CA LEU A 186 2.54 -16.74 9.21
C LEU A 186 3.47 -16.90 10.43
N SER A 187 3.95 -18.12 10.69
CA SER A 187 4.78 -18.43 11.86
C SER A 187 6.19 -17.81 11.81
N GLN A 188 6.60 -17.26 10.66
CA GLN A 188 7.95 -16.72 10.45
C GLN A 188 8.04 -15.19 10.59
N GLU A 189 6.92 -14.47 10.63
CA GLU A 189 6.96 -13.00 10.76
C GLU A 189 6.92 -12.58 12.23
N PRO A 190 7.78 -11.61 12.63
CA PRO A 190 7.69 -11.04 13.96
C PRO A 190 6.33 -10.35 14.15
N CYS A 191 5.86 -10.37 15.39
CA CYS A 191 4.64 -9.67 15.79
C CYS A 191 4.67 -8.23 15.31
N GLN A 192 3.71 -7.90 14.45
CA GLN A 192 3.55 -6.56 13.95
C GLN A 192 3.02 -5.65 15.06
N PRO A 193 3.64 -4.49 15.31
CA PRO A 193 3.29 -3.66 16.45
C PRO A 193 1.90 -3.03 16.29
N VAL A 194 1.32 -2.66 17.42
CA VAL A 194 0.06 -1.89 17.48
C VAL A 194 0.40 -0.41 17.47
N LEU A 195 -0.34 0.38 16.70
CA LEU A 195 -0.23 1.84 16.66
C LEU A 195 -1.41 2.46 17.39
N ALA A 196 -1.14 3.37 18.33
CA ALA A 196 -2.12 4.31 18.85
C ALA A 196 -1.98 5.64 18.11
N ARG A 197 -3.07 6.14 17.53
CA ARG A 197 -3.05 7.33 16.67
C ARG A 197 -4.06 8.35 17.15
N GLN A 198 -3.70 9.62 17.06
CA GLN A 198 -4.59 10.72 17.33
C GLN A 198 -5.81 10.67 16.40
N TRP A 199 -7.00 10.81 16.97
CA TRP A 199 -8.21 10.97 16.18
C TRP A 199 -8.24 12.35 15.50
N VAL A 200 -8.51 12.35 14.19
CA VAL A 200 -8.71 13.57 13.40
C VAL A 200 -10.09 13.54 12.76
N ASN A 201 -10.82 14.65 12.85
CA ASN A 201 -12.13 14.78 12.21
C ASN A 201 -11.94 15.01 10.70
N LEU A 202 -12.27 13.99 9.92
CA LEU A 202 -12.25 14.07 8.45
C LEU A 202 -13.57 14.65 7.93
N ARG A 203 -13.47 15.47 6.88
CA ARG A 203 -14.64 15.92 6.13
C ARG A 203 -15.32 14.68 5.54
N HIS A 204 -16.64 14.60 5.59
CA HIS A 204 -17.41 13.49 5.03
C HIS A 204 -18.81 13.97 4.65
N HIS A 205 -19.46 13.30 3.71
CA HIS A 205 -20.88 13.53 3.35
C HIS A 205 -21.78 12.39 3.81
N HIS A 206 -21.23 11.19 3.90
CA HIS A 206 -21.96 9.99 4.27
C HIS A 206 -21.38 9.35 5.54
N THR A 207 -22.26 8.63 6.22
CA THR A 207 -21.89 7.72 7.28
C THR A 207 -22.38 6.33 6.90
N THR A 208 -21.67 5.30 7.35
CA THR A 208 -22.18 3.93 7.29
C THR A 208 -23.51 3.80 8.08
N PRO A 209 -24.30 2.73 7.89
CA PRO A 209 -25.47 2.48 8.73
C PRO A 209 -25.15 2.42 10.23
N ALA A 210 -23.92 2.06 10.58
CA ALA A 210 -23.42 2.07 11.95
C ALA A 210 -22.99 3.46 12.42
N GLY A 211 -23.13 4.52 11.63
CA GLY A 211 -22.75 5.89 12.00
C GLY A 211 -21.25 6.12 12.04
N PHE A 212 -20.47 5.41 11.22
CA PHE A 212 -19.04 5.68 11.00
C PHE A 212 -18.89 6.67 9.84
N PRO A 213 -18.14 7.79 9.97
CA PRO A 213 -17.97 8.76 8.90
C PRO A 213 -17.10 8.21 7.77
N LEU A 214 -17.62 8.24 6.54
CA LEU A 214 -16.85 7.92 5.36
C LEU A 214 -16.05 9.16 4.95
N GLY A 215 -14.82 9.24 5.48
CA GLY A 215 -13.94 10.38 5.25
C GLY A 215 -13.74 10.67 3.77
N ARG A 216 -13.57 11.94 3.41
CA ARG A 216 -13.24 12.37 2.06
C ARG A 216 -11.78 11.98 1.80
N GLU A 217 -11.62 10.75 1.36
CA GLU A 217 -10.36 10.02 1.28
C GLU A 217 -10.10 9.59 -0.16
N PHE A 218 -8.86 9.78 -0.59
CA PHE A 218 -8.39 9.42 -1.93
C PHE A 218 -7.13 8.60 -1.81
N ARG A 219 -6.98 7.61 -2.69
CA ARG A 219 -5.70 6.94 -2.90
C ARG A 219 -5.02 7.58 -4.09
N VAL A 220 -3.82 8.09 -3.89
CA VAL A 220 -2.92 8.57 -4.95
C VAL A 220 -1.83 7.53 -5.16
N VAL A 221 -1.60 7.14 -6.40
CA VAL A 221 -0.55 6.18 -6.77
C VAL A 221 0.54 6.90 -7.53
N LEU A 222 1.77 6.75 -7.05
CA LEU A 222 2.97 7.35 -7.63
C LEU A 222 3.94 6.26 -8.10
N TYR A 223 4.64 6.53 -9.20
CA TYR A 223 5.80 5.76 -9.62
C TYR A 223 6.94 6.69 -10.00
N ASP A 224 8.10 6.52 -9.35
CA ASP A 224 9.27 7.39 -9.49
C ASP A 224 8.91 8.88 -9.34
N ARG A 225 8.12 9.18 -8.29
CA ARG A 225 7.60 10.52 -7.96
C ARG A 225 6.70 11.15 -9.03
N ALA A 226 6.23 10.40 -10.02
CA ALA A 226 5.17 10.82 -10.94
C ALA A 226 3.81 10.25 -10.51
N ILE A 227 2.75 11.06 -10.53
CA ILE A 227 1.40 10.57 -10.28
C ILE A 227 0.97 9.68 -11.45
N LEU A 228 0.70 8.40 -11.18
CA LEU A 228 0.14 7.47 -12.16
C LEU A 228 -1.37 7.56 -12.24
N THR A 229 -2.03 7.66 -11.09
CA THR A 229 -3.49 7.72 -11.00
C THR A 229 -3.90 8.14 -9.59
N TYR A 230 -5.17 8.48 -9.42
CA TYR A 230 -5.79 8.58 -8.11
C TYR A 230 -7.28 8.26 -8.20
N GLY A 231 -7.90 7.99 -7.06
CA GLY A 231 -9.32 7.63 -7.00
C GLY A 231 -9.87 7.72 -5.59
N TYR A 232 -11.19 7.86 -5.48
CA TYR A 232 -11.89 7.92 -4.20
C TYR A 232 -11.78 6.58 -3.47
N ALA A 233 -11.47 6.60 -2.18
CA ALA A 233 -11.14 5.39 -1.42
C ALA A 233 -12.37 4.50 -1.16
N TRP A 234 -13.55 5.11 -1.06
CA TRP A 234 -14.78 4.42 -0.70
C TRP A 234 -15.54 3.94 -1.92
N PRO A 235 -16.25 2.80 -1.85
CA PRO A 235 -17.17 2.38 -2.91
C PRO A 235 -18.42 3.28 -2.97
N GLY A 236 -19.07 3.30 -4.13
CA GLY A 236 -20.37 3.95 -4.31
C GLY A 236 -20.32 5.41 -4.78
N ASP A 237 -21.50 6.01 -4.88
CA ASP A 237 -21.65 7.40 -5.29
C ASP A 237 -21.60 8.32 -4.07
N ASP A 238 -20.59 9.19 -4.00
CA ASP A 238 -20.40 10.16 -2.91
C ASP A 238 -20.09 11.53 -3.53
N PRO A 239 -20.83 12.61 -3.18
CA PRO A 239 -20.55 13.96 -3.67
C PRO A 239 -19.12 14.43 -3.40
N GLY A 240 -18.50 13.93 -2.32
CA GLY A 240 -17.14 14.24 -1.91
C GLY A 240 -16.05 13.64 -2.79
N ARG A 241 -16.37 12.75 -3.73
CA ARG A 241 -15.40 12.19 -4.68
C ARG A 241 -14.89 13.21 -5.70
N TRP A 242 -15.64 14.29 -5.92
CA TRP A 242 -15.27 15.33 -6.88
C TRP A 242 -14.33 16.32 -6.23
N LEU A 243 -13.21 16.62 -6.87
CA LEU A 243 -12.23 17.61 -6.44
C LEU A 243 -12.30 18.85 -7.34
N SER A 244 -12.13 20.04 -6.76
CA SER A 244 -11.72 21.20 -7.56
C SER A 244 -10.26 21.05 -8.00
N VAL A 245 -9.82 21.85 -8.97
CA VAL A 245 -8.42 21.85 -9.43
C VAL A 245 -7.46 22.23 -8.29
N GLU A 246 -7.86 23.15 -7.42
CA GLU A 246 -7.08 23.59 -6.25
C GLU A 246 -6.98 22.47 -5.20
N GLU A 247 -8.08 21.75 -4.98
CA GLU A 247 -8.11 20.62 -4.05
C GLU A 247 -7.24 19.46 -4.54
N GLU A 248 -7.31 19.13 -5.84
CA GLU A 248 -6.45 18.12 -6.46
C GLU A 248 -4.97 18.49 -6.32
N LYS A 249 -4.61 19.74 -6.61
CA LYS A 249 -3.22 20.24 -6.42
C LYS A 249 -2.76 20.13 -4.97
N ALA A 250 -3.61 20.48 -4.01
CA ALA A 250 -3.27 20.40 -2.59
C ALA A 250 -3.10 18.93 -2.13
N MET A 251 -3.98 18.04 -2.58
CA MET A 251 -3.88 16.60 -2.33
C MET A 251 -2.58 16.03 -2.92
N PHE A 252 -2.24 16.38 -4.17
CA PHE A 252 -0.99 15.93 -4.79
C PHE A 252 0.26 16.48 -4.11
N ALA A 253 0.22 17.71 -3.59
CA ALA A 253 1.34 18.24 -2.82
C ALA A 253 1.67 17.38 -1.59
N VAL A 254 0.65 16.87 -0.89
CA VAL A 254 0.84 15.91 0.21
C VAL A 254 1.42 14.59 -0.32
N ALA A 255 0.89 14.07 -1.43
CA ALA A 255 1.37 12.83 -2.04
C ALA A 255 2.87 12.90 -2.41
N PHE A 256 3.29 14.01 -3.03
CA PHE A 256 4.70 14.25 -3.38
C PHE A 256 5.57 14.39 -2.15
N ALA A 257 5.13 15.11 -1.12
CA ALA A 257 5.88 15.24 0.13
C ALA A 257 6.08 13.89 0.83
N VAL A 258 5.07 13.01 0.80
CA VAL A 258 5.21 11.63 1.31
C VAL A 258 6.21 10.84 0.46
N ALA A 259 6.07 10.87 -0.86
CA ALA A 259 6.95 10.12 -1.77
C ALA A 259 8.42 10.56 -1.66
N GLU A 260 8.68 11.86 -1.49
CA GLU A 260 10.03 12.39 -1.27
C GLU A 260 10.65 11.88 0.05
N ARG A 261 9.86 11.81 1.13
CA ARG A 261 10.36 11.37 2.44
C ARG A 261 10.58 9.86 2.53
N LEU A 262 9.77 9.06 1.83
CA LEU A 262 9.89 7.59 1.87
C LEU A 262 10.86 7.03 0.84
N ASP A 263 11.07 7.73 -0.28
CA ASP A 263 11.94 7.29 -1.38
C ASP A 263 11.62 5.85 -1.87
N VAL A 264 10.34 5.54 -1.91
CA VAL A 264 9.80 4.28 -2.45
C VAL A 264 9.41 4.51 -3.91
N PRO A 265 9.91 3.70 -4.88
CA PRO A 265 9.64 3.91 -6.29
C PRO A 265 8.16 3.83 -6.62
N LEU A 266 7.46 2.74 -6.25
CA LEU A 266 6.02 2.58 -6.47
C LEU A 266 5.29 2.68 -5.13
N LEU A 267 4.51 3.75 -4.95
CA LEU A 267 3.90 4.09 -3.68
C LEU A 267 2.43 4.47 -3.85
N GLY A 268 1.57 3.89 -3.02
CA GLY A 268 0.21 4.37 -2.81
C GLY A 268 0.16 5.20 -1.53
N VAL A 269 -0.52 6.34 -1.57
CA VAL A 269 -0.75 7.19 -0.41
C VAL A 269 -2.24 7.44 -0.28
N ASP A 270 -2.81 7.05 0.86
CA ASP A 270 -4.18 7.41 1.21
C ASP A 270 -4.15 8.78 1.88
N ILE A 271 -4.86 9.73 1.28
CA ILE A 271 -4.86 11.14 1.64
C ILE A 271 -6.29 11.55 1.93
N ALA A 272 -6.49 12.26 3.04
CA ALA A 272 -7.81 12.67 3.50
C ALA A 272 -7.88 14.18 3.72
N GLN A 273 -9.07 14.73 3.49
CA GLN A 273 -9.35 16.11 3.87
C GLN A 273 -9.92 16.16 5.28
N THR A 274 -9.32 16.98 6.14
CA THR A 274 -9.84 17.27 7.49
C THR A 274 -11.07 18.18 7.40
N GLN A 275 -11.81 18.28 8.50
CA GLN A 275 -12.98 19.16 8.59
C GLN A 275 -12.62 20.65 8.41
N SER A 276 -11.38 21.05 8.69
CA SER A 276 -10.88 22.42 8.44
C SER A 276 -10.48 22.66 6.98
N GLY A 277 -10.44 21.61 6.15
CA GLY A 277 -10.07 21.70 4.72
C GLY A 277 -8.61 21.35 4.42
N GLU A 278 -7.79 21.10 5.45
CA GLU A 278 -6.40 20.64 5.31
C GLU A 278 -6.34 19.23 4.73
N TRP A 279 -5.30 18.93 3.96
CA TRP A 279 -5.03 17.60 3.42
C TRP A 279 -3.90 16.91 4.20
N ILE A 280 -4.12 15.67 4.60
CA ILE A 280 -3.16 14.87 5.38
C ILE A 280 -3.05 13.45 4.82
N ALA A 281 -1.88 12.83 4.98
CA ALA A 281 -1.67 11.42 4.70
C ALA A 281 -2.23 10.57 5.85
N LEU A 282 -2.97 9.52 5.55
CA LEU A 282 -3.52 8.57 6.53
C LEU A 282 -2.70 7.29 6.61
N LYS A 283 -2.29 6.77 5.45
CA LYS A 283 -1.45 5.57 5.34
C LYS A 283 -0.76 5.52 3.99
N THR A 284 0.26 4.69 3.92
CA THR A 284 0.92 4.31 2.67
C THR A 284 0.67 2.84 2.40
N VAL A 285 0.81 2.46 1.14
CA VAL A 285 0.67 1.08 0.69
C VAL A 285 1.57 0.82 -0.51
N ASP A 286 1.90 -0.44 -0.77
CA ASP A 286 2.47 -0.89 -2.04
C ASP A 286 1.32 -1.21 -3.03
N PRO A 287 1.15 -0.43 -4.12
CA PRO A 287 0.06 -0.58 -5.08
C PRO A 287 -0.04 -1.94 -5.77
N GLN A 288 1.02 -2.76 -5.75
CA GLN A 288 1.00 -4.14 -6.27
C GLN A 288 -0.05 -5.03 -5.60
N PHE A 289 -0.43 -4.68 -4.36
CA PHE A 289 -1.22 -5.53 -3.47
C PHE A 289 -2.60 -4.98 -3.14
N VAL A 290 -3.05 -3.98 -3.89
CA VAL A 290 -4.14 -3.14 -3.45
C VAL A 290 -5.22 -3.04 -4.52
N GLY A 291 -6.39 -3.57 -4.18
CA GLY A 291 -7.62 -3.18 -4.86
C GLY A 291 -8.07 -1.80 -4.39
N SER A 292 -8.49 -0.96 -5.32
CA SER A 292 -9.25 0.24 -5.00
C SER A 292 -10.45 0.30 -5.94
N PRO A 293 -11.67 0.41 -5.39
CA PRO A 293 -12.90 0.29 -6.17
C PRO A 293 -13.09 1.43 -7.18
N GLN A 294 -12.43 2.57 -6.98
CA GLN A 294 -12.57 3.74 -7.86
C GLN A 294 -11.26 4.21 -8.49
N LEU A 295 -10.18 3.42 -8.45
CA LEU A 295 -8.99 3.75 -9.24
C LEU A 295 -9.30 3.59 -10.74
N PRO A 296 -9.06 4.61 -11.59
CA PRO A 296 -9.20 4.49 -13.03
C PRO A 296 -8.14 3.54 -13.62
N LEU A 297 -8.43 2.23 -13.64
CA LEU A 297 -7.46 1.18 -14.01
C LEU A 297 -6.88 1.34 -15.42
N VAL A 298 -7.69 1.76 -16.40
CA VAL A 298 -7.20 2.03 -17.77
C VAL A 298 -6.13 3.12 -17.75
N HIS A 299 -6.39 4.21 -17.02
CA HIS A 299 -5.44 5.31 -16.89
C HIS A 299 -4.17 4.86 -16.16
N PHE A 300 -4.32 4.11 -15.06
CA PHE A 300 -3.20 3.56 -14.30
C PHE A 300 -2.22 2.78 -15.18
N TRP A 301 -2.73 1.79 -15.93
CA TRP A 301 -1.88 0.94 -16.78
C TRP A 301 -1.27 1.71 -17.95
N GLN A 302 -2.01 2.65 -18.55
CA GLN A 302 -1.45 3.54 -19.58
C GLN A 302 -0.29 4.39 -19.04
N GLN A 303 -0.47 5.04 -17.89
CA GLN A 303 0.58 5.87 -17.28
C GLN A 303 1.77 5.04 -16.81
N LEU A 304 1.55 3.84 -16.28
CA LEU A 304 2.61 2.92 -15.89
C LEU A 304 3.48 2.53 -17.09
N GLY A 305 2.85 2.20 -18.24
CA GLY A 305 3.56 1.91 -19.48
C GLY A 305 4.43 3.07 -19.96
N ILE A 306 3.84 4.28 -20.04
CA ILE A 306 4.56 5.51 -20.43
C ILE A 306 5.74 5.78 -19.50
N THR A 307 5.51 5.72 -18.18
CA THR A 307 6.53 6.02 -17.17
C THR A 307 7.69 5.03 -17.25
N ASN A 308 7.39 3.74 -17.40
CA ASN A 308 8.42 2.71 -17.54
C ASN A 308 9.31 2.94 -18.78
N GLU A 309 8.70 3.28 -19.92
CA GLU A 309 9.47 3.60 -21.13
C GLU A 309 10.40 4.81 -20.94
N MET A 310 9.95 5.83 -20.20
CA MET A 310 10.80 6.99 -19.89
C MET A 310 11.99 6.61 -19.00
N ILE A 311 11.75 5.80 -17.96
CA ILE A 311 12.81 5.33 -17.05
C ILE A 311 13.84 4.50 -17.83
N GLU A 312 13.40 3.55 -18.66
CA GLU A 312 14.31 2.74 -19.48
C GLU A 312 15.16 3.59 -20.43
N LYS A 313 14.57 4.62 -21.06
CA LYS A 313 15.30 5.55 -21.94
C LYS A 313 16.37 6.35 -21.17
N ARG A 314 16.04 6.85 -19.96
CA ARG A 314 17.00 7.58 -19.11
C ARG A 314 18.16 6.69 -18.69
N SER A 315 17.88 5.48 -18.24
CA SER A 315 18.93 4.53 -17.82
C SER A 315 19.91 4.20 -18.95
N ARG A 316 19.41 4.04 -20.20
CA ARG A 316 20.28 3.81 -21.37
C ARG A 316 21.14 5.03 -21.73
N GLN A 317 20.62 6.24 -21.59
CA GLN A 317 21.38 7.47 -21.85
C GLN A 317 22.53 7.66 -20.85
N VAL A 318 22.30 7.34 -19.57
CA VAL A 318 23.33 7.47 -18.53
C VAL A 318 24.49 6.50 -18.80
N VAL A 319 24.21 5.24 -19.12
CA VAL A 319 25.25 4.23 -19.45
C VAL A 319 26.08 4.67 -20.65
N ASN A 320 25.45 5.09 -21.75
CA ASN A 320 26.17 5.54 -22.95
C ASN A 320 27.04 6.79 -22.70
N SER A 321 26.61 7.69 -21.80
CA SER A 321 27.39 8.88 -21.44
C SER A 321 28.60 8.58 -20.56
N ALA A 322 28.51 7.57 -19.70
CA ALA A 322 29.61 7.12 -18.86
C ALA A 322 30.72 6.48 -19.70
N ASP A 323 30.35 5.62 -20.66
CA ASP A 323 31.30 4.96 -21.55
C ASP A 323 32.02 5.96 -22.47
N ALA A 324 31.31 6.95 -23.02
CA ALA A 324 31.91 8.01 -23.84
C ALA A 324 32.90 8.91 -23.08
N SER A 325 32.74 9.03 -21.75
CA SER A 325 33.65 9.79 -20.89
C SER A 325 34.90 9.00 -20.48
N ALA A 326 34.84 7.66 -20.52
CA ALA A 326 35.98 6.80 -20.23
C ALA A 326 37.02 6.80 -21.37
N ASP A 327 36.56 6.94 -22.62
CA ASP A 327 37.43 6.97 -23.81
C ASP A 327 38.23 8.28 -23.98
N LEU A 328 37.90 9.33 -23.23
CA LEU A 328 38.63 10.62 -23.25
C LEU A 328 39.78 10.69 -22.23
N ASN A 329 40.02 9.61 -21.47
CA ASN A 329 41.10 9.51 -20.48
C ASN A 329 42.10 8.39 -20.80
N LEU A 330 42.52 8.29 -22.06
CA LEU A 330 43.73 7.55 -22.43
C LEU A 330 44.85 8.55 -22.74
N PRO A 331 46.06 8.39 -22.15
CA PRO A 331 47.16 9.35 -22.24
C PRO A 331 47.80 9.47 -23.63
#